data_AF-A0A6L6GBN6-F1
#
_entry.id   AF-A0A6L6GBN6-F1
#
_cell.length_a   1.000
_cell.length_b   1.000
_cell.length_c   1.000
_cell.angle_alpha   90.00
_cell.angle_beta   90.00
_cell.angle_gamma   90.00
#
_symmetry.space_group_name_H-M   'P 1'
#
loop_
_entity.id
_entity.type
_entity.pdbx_description
1 polymer ?
#
loop_
_entity_poly.entity_id
_entity_poly.type
_entity_poly.pdbx_seq_one_letter_code
_entity_poly.pdbx_strand_id
1 'polypeptide(L)' 'MDIVKKRDLMIAIETLCVRPGNATEKTISDALTGFQELIKHTTSDAIVVVYACGGGK' A
#
# COMPACT_ATOMS: atom_id res chain seq x y z
N MET A 1 -7.91 -1.42 -11.23
CA MET A 1 -7.35 -2.25 -10.14
C MET A 1 -8.37 -3.34 -9.85
N ASP A 2 -7.92 -4.58 -9.91
CA ASP A 2 -8.75 -5.78 -9.69
C ASP A 2 -9.26 -5.86 -8.23
N ILE A 3 -10.38 -6.55 -8.01
CA ILE A 3 -11.02 -6.70 -6.70
C ILE A 3 -10.13 -7.42 -5.68
N VAL A 4 -9.32 -8.39 -6.11
CA VAL A 4 -8.40 -9.14 -5.25
C VAL A 4 -7.35 -8.19 -4.67
N LYS A 5 -6.72 -7.38 -5.52
CA LYS A 5 -5.73 -6.39 -5.07
C LYS A 5 -6.33 -5.34 -4.14
N LYS A 6 -7.58 -4.92 -4.37
CA LYS A 6 -8.25 -3.95 -3.47
C LYS A 6 -8.45 -4.55 -2.08
N ARG A 7 -8.79 -5.84 -2.01
CA ARG A 7 -8.93 -6.57 -0.74
C ARG A 7 -7.60 -6.68 -0.01
N ASP A 8 -6.53 -7.02 -0.72
CA ASP A 8 -5.19 -7.11 -0.13
C ASP A 8 -4.74 -5.76 0.45
N LEU A 9 -4.98 -4.66 -0.27
CA LEU A 9 -4.75 -3.30 0.23
C LEU A 9 -5.53 -3.03 1.52
N MET A 10 -6.82 -3.38 1.57
CA MET A 10 -7.64 -3.18 2.77
C MET A 10 -7.13 -3.98 3.97
N ILE A 11 -6.66 -5.21 3.78
CA ILE A 11 -6.08 -6.04 4.84
C ILE A 11 -4.76 -5.43 5.34
N ALA A 12 -3.92 -4.94 4.44
CA ALA A 12 -2.67 -4.29 4.80
C ALA A 12 -2.93 -3.01 5.62
N ILE A 13 -3.89 -2.18 5.20
CA ILE A 13 -4.33 -0.99 5.94
C ILE A 13 -4.91 -1.36 7.31
N GLU A 14 -5.80 -2.35 7.39
CA GLU A 14 -6.35 -2.82 8.66
C GLU A 14 -5.23 -3.27 9.61
N THR A 15 -4.26 -4.04 9.11
CA THR A 15 -3.13 -4.51 9.91
C THR A 15 -2.32 -3.33 10.45
N LEU A 16 -2.06 -2.31 9.63
CA LEU A 16 -1.31 -1.12 10.06
C LEU A 16 -2.09 -0.28 11.09
N CYS A 17 -3.40 -0.09 10.92
CA CYS A 17 -4.19 0.80 11.78
C CYS A 17 -4.70 0.14 13.05
N VAL A 18 -5.04 -1.15 13.00
CA VAL A 18 -5.74 -1.86 14.08
C VAL A 18 -4.81 -2.82 14.83
N ARG A 19 -3.83 -3.40 14.14
CA ARG A 19 -2.94 -4.43 14.70
C ARG A 19 -1.47 -4.15 14.39
N PRO A 20 -0.94 -2.96 14.74
CA PRO A 20 0.40 -2.55 14.35
C PRO A 20 1.51 -3.49 14.87
N GLY A 21 1.28 -4.21 15.97
CA GLY A 21 2.21 -5.24 16.47
C GLY A 21 2.38 -6.46 15.54
N ASN A 22 1.46 -6.66 14.59
CA ASN A 22 1.55 -7.69 13.55
C ASN A 22 2.05 -7.13 12.21
N ALA A 23 2.32 -5.82 12.13
CA ALA A 23 2.83 -5.22 10.91
C ALA A 23 4.26 -5.71 10.65
N THR A 24 4.51 -6.10 9.42
CA THR A 24 5.84 -6.48 8.93
C THR A 24 6.29 -5.49 7.86
N GLU A 25 7.57 -5.52 7.47
CA GLU A 25 8.04 -4.78 6.29
C GLU A 25 7.20 -5.11 5.04
N LYS A 26 6.79 -6.38 4.89
CA LYS A 26 5.91 -6.81 3.81
C LYS A 26 4.53 -6.12 3.89
N THR A 27 3.94 -6.02 5.09
CA THR A 27 2.66 -5.31 5.29
C THR A 27 2.74 -3.85 4.83
N ILE A 28 3.85 -3.18 5.14
CA ILE A 28 4.09 -1.79 4.73
C ILE A 28 4.26 -1.71 3.20
N SER A 29 5.09 -2.60 2.63
CA SER A 29 5.31 -2.67 1.18
C SER A 29 4.01 -2.94 0.41
N ASP A 30 3.18 -3.86 0.88
CA ASP A 30 1.91 -4.22 0.25
C ASP A 30 0.92 -3.05 0.31
N ALA A 31 0.83 -2.35 1.45
CA ALA A 31 -0.01 -1.16 1.60
C ALA A 31 0.44 -0.03 0.64
N LEU A 32 1.73 0.28 0.60
CA LEU A 32 2.29 1.31 -0.28
C LEU A 32 2.06 0.97 -1.75
N THR A 33 2.36 -0.25 -2.16
CA THR A 33 2.19 -0.70 -3.55
C THR A 33 0.72 -0.65 -3.96
N GLY A 34 -0.19 -1.15 -3.11
CA GLY A 34 -1.62 -1.10 -3.39
C GLY A 34 -2.16 0.32 -3.49
N PHE A 35 -1.68 1.24 -2.64
CA PHE A 35 -2.07 2.64 -2.70
C PHE A 35 -1.60 3.32 -3.99
N GLN A 36 -0.40 3.00 -4.46
CA GLN A 36 0.14 3.49 -5.74
C GLN A 36 -0.71 3.05 -6.92
N GLU A 37 -1.05 1.76 -6.97
CA GLU A 37 -1.91 1.21 -8.00
C GLU A 37 -3.31 1.82 -7.97
N LEU A 38 -3.86 2.07 -6.78
CA LEU A 38 -5.15 2.71 -6.63
C LEU A 38 -5.15 4.13 -7.21
N ILE A 39 -4.12 4.93 -6.91
CA ILE A 39 -4.01 6.30 -7.42
C ILE A 39 -3.80 6.30 -8.92
N LYS A 40 -2.86 5.49 -9.43
CA LYS A 40 -2.65 5.35 -10.88
C LYS A 40 -3.95 5.00 -11.60
N HIS A 41 -4.67 4.00 -11.10
CA HIS A 41 -5.94 3.59 -11.70
C HIS A 41 -7.02 4.66 -11.61
N THR A 42 -7.15 5.36 -10.47
CA THR A 42 -8.21 6.36 -10.25
C THR A 42 -7.96 7.64 -11.05
N THR A 43 -6.69 7.96 -11.29
CA THR A 43 -6.27 9.18 -12.00
C THR A 43 -5.97 8.92 -13.48
N SER A 44 -6.20 7.70 -13.97
CA SER A 44 -5.83 7.28 -15.34
C SER A 44 -4.38 7.64 -15.66
N ASP A 45 -3.47 7.30 -14.75
CA ASP A 45 -2.03 7.56 -14.81
C ASP A 45 -1.62 9.04 -14.86
N ALA A 46 -2.54 9.98 -14.61
CA ALA A 46 -2.21 11.40 -14.50
C ALA A 46 -1.38 11.74 -13.26
N ILE A 47 -1.44 10.90 -12.21
CA ILE A 47 -0.67 11.06 -10.96
C ILE A 47 0.18 9.82 -10.71
N VAL A 48 1.50 10.03 -10.57
CA VAL A 48 2.46 8.99 -10.17
C VAL A 48 2.90 9.24 -8.75
N VAL A 49 2.64 8.27 -7.87
CA VAL A 49 3.13 8.29 -6.49
C VAL A 49 4.40 7.44 -6.40
N VAL A 50 5.41 7.96 -5.71
CA VAL A 50 6.69 7.28 -5.45
C VAL A 50 6.99 7.40 -3.97
N TYR A 51 7.34 6.28 -3.33
CA TYR A 51 7.75 6.24 -1.94
C TYR A 51 9.23 5.89 -1.87
N ALA A 52 9.99 6.58 -1.03
CA ALA A 52 11.35 6.22 -0.70
C ALA A 52 11.39 5.72 0.75
N CYS A 53 11.66 4.43 0.94
CA CYS A 53 12.02 3.90 2.25
C CYS A 53 13.50 4.18 2.48
N GLY A 54 13.80 5.14 3.35
CA GLY A 54 15.17 5.37 3.81
C GLY A 54 15.59 4.23 4.73
N GLY A 55 16.57 3.44 4.30
CA GLY A 55 17.27 2.51 5.19
C GLY A 55 18.03 3.33 6.22
N GLY A 56 17.49 3.41 7.45
CA GLY A 56 18.23 3.93 8.59
C GLY A 56 19.50 3.11 8.76
N LYS A 57 20.65 3.78 8.75
CA LYS A 57 21.93 3.18 9.15
C LYS A 57 21.91 2.85 10.63
#